data_AF-A0A2V9G5B0-F1
#
_entry.id   AF-A0A2V9G5B0-F1
#
_cell.length_a   1.000
_cell.length_b   1.000
_cell.length_c   1.000
_cell.angle_alpha   90.00
_cell.angle_beta   90.00
_cell.angle_gamma   90.00
#
_symmetry.space_group_name_H-M   'P 1'
#
loop_
_entity.id
_entity.type
_entity.pdbx_description
1 polymer ?
#
loop_
_entity_poly.entity_id
_entity_poly.type
_entity_poly.pdbx_seq_one_letter_code
_entity_poly.pdbx_strand_id
1 'polypeptide(L)'
;MSNSAKVDQKGRLKIPVTLLPMLRRSGTELYVTSEDGYSVRIYPMQVWNQVEERLERLCSRNRNNQKLLVRAKYFGQAVTMDKQGRVLIPIVLRSSAQMKGAVDIFDYLNYLEVWNHVQFLKDLKSSPITAQDEKTLNKLSSAPRFPWAIRRNKEEGYVHGTERRSRIHRQVRLDSRGQASHVIRGIRTDPAGRARGVTLHAPK
;
A
#
# COMPACT_ATOMS: atom_id res chain seq x y z
N MET A 1 11.33 -1.13 -9.74
CA MET A 1 12.06 -1.87 -10.79
C MET A 1 11.51 -1.48 -12.16
N SER A 2 12.36 -1.09 -13.13
CA SER A 2 11.85 -0.81 -14.48
C SER A 2 11.44 -2.11 -15.19
N ASN A 3 10.28 -2.10 -15.86
CA ASN A 3 9.77 -3.19 -16.68
C ASN A 3 9.42 -2.67 -18.08
N SER A 4 10.11 -3.14 -19.13
CA SER A 4 9.79 -2.71 -20.51
C SER A 4 8.58 -3.49 -21.07
N ALA A 5 7.73 -2.77 -21.80
CA ALA A 5 6.51 -3.30 -22.42
C ALA A 5 6.27 -2.64 -23.81
N LYS A 6 5.12 -2.94 -24.44
CA LYS A 6 4.71 -2.31 -25.70
C LYS A 6 3.24 -1.87 -25.65
N VAL A 7 2.96 -0.76 -26.30
CA VAL A 7 1.60 -0.27 -26.59
C VAL A 7 1.21 -0.72 -28.00
N ASP A 8 0.03 -1.33 -28.14
CA ASP A 8 -0.47 -1.80 -29.44
C ASP A 8 -1.05 -0.66 -30.31
N GLN A 9 -1.34 -0.94 -31.58
CA GLN A 9 -1.92 0.04 -32.53
C GLN A 9 -3.27 0.61 -32.07
N LYS A 10 -4.00 -0.07 -31.18
CA LYS A 10 -5.27 0.39 -30.61
C LYS A 10 -5.07 1.22 -29.34
N GLY A 11 -3.82 1.51 -28.97
CA GLY A 11 -3.43 2.27 -27.79
C GLY A 11 -3.65 1.51 -26.48
N ARG A 12 -3.57 0.18 -26.50
CA ARG A 12 -3.64 -0.65 -25.29
C ARG A 12 -2.25 -1.05 -24.85
N LEU A 13 -1.95 -0.80 -23.58
CA LEU A 13 -0.75 -1.28 -22.91
C LEU A 13 -1.03 -2.65 -22.29
N LYS A 14 -0.17 -3.65 -22.55
CA LYS A 14 -0.18 -4.90 -21.77
C LYS A 14 0.70 -4.73 -20.54
N ILE A 15 0.11 -4.81 -19.35
CA ILE A 15 0.83 -4.69 -18.09
C ILE A 15 1.64 -5.99 -17.84
N PRO A 16 2.93 -5.91 -17.47
CA PRO A 16 3.74 -7.05 -17.04
C PRO A 16 3.08 -7.83 -15.90
N VAL A 17 3.15 -9.17 -15.96
CA VAL A 17 2.47 -10.05 -14.99
C VAL A 17 2.93 -9.81 -13.56
N THR A 18 4.19 -9.41 -13.36
CA THR A 18 4.79 -8.99 -12.09
C THR A 18 4.08 -7.81 -11.42
N LEU A 19 3.48 -6.91 -12.20
CA LEU A 19 2.82 -5.69 -11.73
C LEU A 19 1.30 -5.84 -11.58
N LEU A 20 0.70 -6.87 -12.19
CA LEU A 20 -0.74 -7.13 -12.09
C LEU A 20 -1.26 -7.32 -10.66
N PRO A 21 -0.56 -7.99 -9.71
CA PRO A 21 -1.02 -8.11 -8.34
C PRO A 21 -1.23 -6.75 -7.67
N MET A 22 -0.30 -5.80 -7.86
CA MET A 22 -0.36 -4.46 -7.28
C MET A 22 -1.62 -3.71 -7.74
N LEU A 23 -1.93 -3.73 -9.05
CA LEU A 23 -3.14 -3.11 -9.59
C LEU A 23 -4.43 -3.83 -9.13
N ARG A 24 -4.42 -5.16 -9.07
CA ARG A 24 -5.63 -5.97 -8.82
C ARG A 24 -6.10 -6.00 -7.36
N ARG A 25 -5.30 -5.53 -6.40
CA ARG A 25 -5.66 -5.49 -4.97
C ARG A 25 -6.95 -4.74 -4.67
N SER A 26 -7.33 -3.78 -5.51
CA SER A 26 -8.52 -2.95 -5.38
C SER A 26 -9.53 -3.15 -6.52
N GLY A 27 -9.46 -4.28 -7.25
CA GLY A 27 -10.32 -4.58 -8.39
C GLY A 27 -9.65 -4.35 -9.75
N THR A 28 -10.46 -4.24 -10.81
CA THR A 28 -9.99 -4.03 -12.20
C THR A 28 -10.19 -2.61 -12.72
N GLU A 29 -10.80 -1.73 -11.92
CA GLU A 29 -10.98 -0.32 -12.26
C GLU A 29 -9.73 0.48 -11.94
N LEU A 30 -9.31 1.29 -12.91
CA LEU A 30 -8.10 2.10 -12.86
C LEU A 30 -8.44 3.54 -13.25
N TYR A 31 -7.67 4.49 -12.75
CA TYR A 31 -7.64 5.85 -13.28
C TYR A 31 -6.32 6.07 -14.00
N VAL A 32 -6.39 6.46 -15.27
CA VAL A 32 -5.21 6.71 -16.13
C VAL A 32 -5.13 8.19 -16.42
N THR A 33 -4.01 8.83 -16.08
CA THR A 33 -3.85 10.29 -16.14
C THR A 33 -2.38 10.70 -16.34
N SER A 34 -2.08 12.01 -16.27
CA SER A 34 -0.74 12.59 -16.24
C SER A 34 -0.75 13.94 -15.52
N GLU A 35 0.42 14.41 -15.07
CA GLU A 35 0.58 15.74 -14.47
C GLU A 35 1.08 16.78 -15.49
N ASP A 36 1.88 16.36 -16.46
CA ASP A 36 2.52 17.22 -17.46
C ASP A 36 2.15 16.85 -18.91
N GLY A 37 1.69 15.62 -19.14
CA GLY A 37 1.37 15.06 -20.44
C GLY A 37 2.53 14.30 -21.10
N TYR A 38 3.70 14.16 -20.46
CA TYR A 38 4.87 13.45 -20.98
C TYR A 38 4.93 11.97 -20.56
N SER A 39 4.43 11.65 -19.37
CA SER A 39 4.26 10.29 -18.87
C SER A 39 2.78 9.91 -18.73
N VAL A 40 2.48 8.62 -18.53
CA VAL A 40 1.15 8.12 -18.18
C VAL A 40 1.20 7.45 -16.82
N ARG A 41 0.40 7.94 -15.86
CA ARG A 41 0.23 7.31 -14.55
C ARG A 41 -1.05 6.50 -14.48
N ILE A 42 -0.94 5.30 -13.89
CA ILE A 42 -2.02 4.31 -13.77
C ILE A 42 -2.21 4.01 -12.28
N TYR A 43 -3.33 4.48 -11.73
CA TYR A 43 -3.73 4.28 -10.35
C TYR A 43 -4.80 3.18 -10.25
N PRO A 44 -4.79 2.29 -9.25
CA PRO A 44 -5.98 1.57 -8.84
C PRO A 44 -7.07 2.57 -8.42
N MET A 45 -8.33 2.36 -8.79
CA MET A 45 -9.40 3.36 -8.57
C MET A 45 -9.53 3.78 -7.10
N GLN A 46 -9.45 2.82 -6.17
CA GLN A 46 -9.47 3.11 -4.72
C GLN A 46 -8.35 4.06 -4.27
N VAL A 47 -7.17 3.99 -4.90
CA VAL A 47 -6.04 4.87 -4.60
C VAL A 47 -6.25 6.24 -5.24
N TRP A 48 -6.76 6.28 -6.47
CA TRP A 48 -7.11 7.54 -7.13
C TRP A 48 -8.12 8.35 -6.31
N ASN A 49 -9.19 7.73 -5.81
CA ASN A 49 -10.21 8.41 -5.00
C ASN A 49 -9.62 9.12 -3.76
N GLN A 50 -8.62 8.51 -3.11
CA GLN A 50 -7.91 9.13 -1.98
C GLN A 50 -6.99 10.28 -2.41
N VAL A 51 -6.38 10.19 -3.60
CA VAL A 51 -5.58 11.26 -4.19
C VAL A 51 -6.48 12.45 -4.57
N GLU A 52 -7.61 12.19 -5.21
CA GLU A 52 -8.59 13.22 -5.60
C GLU A 52 -9.18 13.94 -4.39
N GLU A 53 -9.68 13.21 -3.38
CA GLU A 53 -10.19 13.81 -2.14
C GLU A 53 -9.13 14.68 -1.46
N ARG A 54 -7.88 14.22 -1.39
CA ARG A 54 -6.78 15.00 -0.82
C ARG A 54 -6.46 16.23 -1.65
N LEU A 55 -6.46 16.13 -2.99
CA LEU A 55 -6.24 17.26 -3.88
C LEU A 55 -7.36 18.30 -3.72
N GLU A 56 -8.62 17.91 -3.73
CA GLU A 56 -9.76 18.85 -3.62
C GLU A 56 -9.71 19.65 -2.30
N ARG A 57 -9.45 18.96 -1.17
CA ARG A 57 -9.22 19.63 0.13
C ARG A 57 -8.07 20.65 0.07
N LEU A 58 -6.97 20.32 -0.62
CA LEU A 58 -5.78 21.16 -0.73
C LEU A 58 -5.84 22.25 -1.83
N CYS A 59 -6.70 22.10 -2.83
CA CYS A 59 -6.88 23.05 -3.94
C CYS A 59 -7.52 24.36 -3.49
N SER A 60 -8.49 24.27 -2.56
CA SER A 60 -9.20 25.41 -1.97
C SER A 60 -8.28 26.50 -1.38
N ARG A 61 -7.02 26.16 -1.06
CA ARG A 61 -6.04 27.05 -0.41
C ARG A 61 -4.80 27.36 -1.25
N ASN A 62 -4.64 26.78 -2.45
CA ASN A 62 -3.40 26.93 -3.23
C ASN A 62 -3.60 26.76 -4.75
N ARG A 63 -3.25 27.82 -5.50
CA ARG A 63 -3.33 27.86 -6.98
C ARG A 63 -2.50 26.78 -7.69
N ASN A 64 -1.39 26.32 -7.11
CA ASN A 64 -0.57 25.26 -7.72
C ASN A 64 -1.24 23.88 -7.61
N ASN A 65 -1.90 23.61 -6.48
CA ASN A 65 -2.70 22.38 -6.33
C ASN A 65 -3.86 22.37 -7.33
N GLN A 66 -4.52 23.51 -7.53
CA GLN A 66 -5.59 23.65 -8.54
C GLN A 66 -5.07 23.33 -9.96
N LYS A 67 -3.87 23.80 -10.34
CA LYS A 67 -3.26 23.46 -11.63
C LYS A 67 -3.03 21.95 -11.79
N LEU A 68 -2.59 21.28 -10.72
CA LEU A 68 -2.36 19.84 -10.71
C LEU A 68 -3.68 19.06 -10.86
N LEU A 69 -4.73 19.44 -10.13
CA LEU A 69 -6.05 18.82 -10.24
C LEU A 69 -6.66 18.99 -11.63
N VAL A 70 -6.55 20.20 -12.22
CA VAL A 70 -7.03 20.47 -13.59
C VAL A 70 -6.28 19.62 -14.62
N ARG A 71 -4.95 19.49 -14.50
CA ARG A 71 -4.13 18.62 -15.37
C ARG A 71 -4.55 17.16 -15.25
N ALA A 72 -4.66 16.67 -14.02
CA ALA A 72 -5.02 15.28 -13.78
C ALA A 72 -6.46 14.95 -14.24
N LYS A 73 -7.39 15.91 -14.21
CA LYS A 73 -8.74 15.77 -14.80
C LYS A 73 -8.75 15.91 -16.33
N TYR A 74 -7.89 16.75 -16.92
CA TYR A 74 -7.77 16.92 -18.38
C TYR A 74 -7.17 15.70 -19.08
N PHE A 75 -6.11 15.13 -18.53
CA PHE A 75 -5.48 13.91 -19.02
C PHE A 75 -6.18 12.63 -18.55
N GLY A 76 -7.06 12.75 -17.55
CA GLY A 76 -7.61 11.66 -16.78
C GLY A 76 -8.78 10.93 -17.42
N GLN A 77 -8.79 9.61 -17.31
CA GLN A 77 -9.96 8.78 -17.62
C GLN A 77 -10.03 7.56 -16.70
N ALA A 78 -11.23 7.26 -16.20
CA ALA A 78 -11.54 5.97 -15.60
C ALA A 78 -11.59 4.88 -16.68
N VAL A 79 -10.87 3.77 -16.47
CA VAL A 79 -10.81 2.65 -17.41
C VAL A 79 -10.83 1.31 -16.67
N THR A 80 -11.39 0.29 -17.30
CA THR A 80 -11.36 -1.07 -16.77
C THR A 80 -10.25 -1.87 -17.46
N MET A 81 -9.39 -2.51 -16.66
CA MET A 81 -8.39 -3.45 -17.16
C MET A 81 -9.07 -4.74 -17.63
N ASP A 82 -8.70 -5.23 -18.81
CA ASP A 82 -9.29 -6.46 -19.36
C ASP A 82 -8.76 -7.74 -18.70
N LYS A 83 -9.40 -8.89 -19.00
CA LYS A 83 -9.00 -10.21 -18.48
C LYS A 83 -7.54 -10.58 -18.80
N GLN A 84 -6.97 -10.02 -19.88
CA GLN A 84 -5.60 -10.26 -20.33
C GLN A 84 -4.57 -9.31 -19.69
N GLY A 85 -5.01 -8.41 -18.78
CA GLY A 85 -4.13 -7.44 -18.13
C GLY A 85 -3.78 -6.25 -19.02
N ARG A 86 -4.63 -5.91 -20.00
CA ARG A 86 -4.44 -4.73 -20.85
C ARG A 86 -5.24 -3.54 -20.35
N VAL A 87 -4.63 -2.36 -20.47
CA VAL A 87 -5.21 -1.06 -20.10
C VAL A 87 -5.27 -0.18 -21.34
N LEU A 88 -6.42 0.45 -21.58
CA LEU A 88 -6.59 1.42 -22.68
C LEU A 88 -5.99 2.76 -22.25
N ILE A 89 -5.01 3.27 -23.01
CA ILE A 89 -4.46 4.61 -22.76
C ILE A 89 -5.43 5.66 -23.33
N PRO A 90 -5.78 6.73 -22.59
CA PRO A 90 -6.61 7.83 -23.09
C PRO A 90 -6.05 8.47 -24.36
N ILE A 91 -6.92 8.89 -25.29
CA ILE A 91 -6.49 9.38 -26.61
C ILE A 91 -5.57 10.62 -26.52
N VAL A 92 -5.84 11.53 -25.58
CA VAL A 92 -5.00 12.72 -25.32
C VAL A 92 -3.57 12.31 -24.98
N LEU A 93 -3.42 11.31 -24.10
CA LEU A 93 -2.12 10.79 -23.67
C LEU A 93 -1.38 9.97 -24.72
N ARG A 94 -2.09 9.38 -25.70
CA ARG A 94 -1.42 8.76 -26.85
C ARG A 94 -0.65 9.78 -27.68
N SER A 95 -1.23 10.96 -27.84
CA SER A 95 -0.63 12.08 -28.57
C SER A 95 0.44 12.79 -27.74
N SER A 96 0.12 13.22 -26.51
CA SER A 96 1.03 14.05 -25.70
C SER A 96 2.26 13.27 -25.21
N ALA A 97 2.05 12.08 -24.62
CA ALA A 97 3.12 11.23 -24.09
C ALA A 97 3.73 10.30 -25.16
N GLN A 98 3.32 10.45 -26.43
CA GLN A 98 3.76 9.64 -27.57
C GLN A 98 3.66 8.12 -27.31
N MET A 99 2.55 7.66 -26.71
CA MET A 99 2.37 6.28 -26.27
C MET A 99 2.13 5.31 -27.44
N LYS A 100 3.21 5.00 -28.16
CA LYS A 100 3.30 4.06 -29.28
C LYS A 100 4.61 3.27 -29.20
N GLY A 101 4.58 1.99 -29.56
CA GLY A 101 5.78 1.15 -29.61
C GLY A 101 6.28 0.76 -28.22
N ALA A 102 7.60 0.85 -27.99
CA ALA A 102 8.25 0.45 -26.74
C ALA A 102 8.04 1.49 -25.63
N VAL A 103 7.74 1.00 -24.43
CA VAL A 103 7.53 1.82 -23.23
C VAL A 103 8.25 1.19 -22.03
N ASP A 104 8.65 2.02 -21.08
CA ASP A 104 9.18 1.59 -19.79
C ASP A 104 8.17 1.88 -18.68
N ILE A 105 8.00 0.93 -17.77
CA ILE A 105 7.05 1.00 -16.65
C ILE A 105 7.83 1.00 -15.34
N PHE A 106 7.58 2.03 -14.53
CA PHE A 106 8.12 2.20 -13.19
C PHE A 106 7.00 1.95 -12.17
N ASP A 107 7.23 1.04 -11.23
CA ASP A 107 6.36 0.83 -10.08
C ASP A 107 6.70 1.82 -8.95
N TYR A 108 5.74 2.68 -8.65
CA TYR A 108 5.70 3.46 -7.42
C TYR A 108 4.75 2.78 -6.42
N LEU A 109 4.85 3.17 -5.14
CA LEU A 109 4.07 2.55 -4.05
C LEU A 109 2.55 2.53 -4.32
N ASN A 110 2.04 3.54 -5.03
CA ASN A 110 0.62 3.83 -5.19
C ASN A 110 0.13 3.80 -6.66
N TYR A 111 1.03 3.78 -7.63
CA TYR A 111 0.71 3.85 -9.07
C TYR A 111 1.83 3.27 -9.92
N LEU A 112 1.52 2.92 -11.17
CA LEU A 112 2.53 2.68 -12.19
C LEU A 112 2.71 3.95 -13.01
N GLU A 113 3.94 4.31 -13.33
CA GLU A 113 4.24 5.36 -14.31
C GLU A 113 4.82 4.73 -15.57
N VAL A 114 4.34 5.17 -16.73
CA VAL A 114 4.68 4.60 -18.02
C VAL A 114 5.16 5.70 -18.94
N TRP A 115 6.34 5.49 -19.52
CA TRP A 115 6.97 6.43 -20.44
C TRP A 115 7.18 5.80 -21.80
N ASN A 116 7.07 6.59 -22.87
CA ASN A 116 7.69 6.20 -24.14
C ASN A 116 9.20 6.07 -23.96
N HIS A 117 9.78 4.93 -24.33
CA HIS A 117 11.20 4.62 -24.12
C HIS A 117 12.14 5.71 -24.69
N VAL A 118 11.86 6.20 -25.89
CA VAL A 118 12.67 7.22 -26.58
C VAL A 118 12.52 8.59 -25.91
N GLN A 119 11.35 8.91 -25.35
CA GLN A 119 11.13 10.16 -24.62
C GLN A 119 11.79 10.11 -23.24
N PHE A 120 11.70 8.98 -22.52
CA PHE A 120 12.38 8.78 -21.24
C PHE A 120 13.91 8.92 -21.38
N LEU A 121 14.51 8.30 -22.41
CA LEU A 121 15.95 8.44 -22.68
C LEU A 121 16.39 9.85 -23.08
N LYS A 122 15.48 10.73 -23.51
CA LYS A 122 15.78 12.16 -23.70
C LYS A 122 15.68 12.91 -22.39
N ASP A 123 14.59 12.72 -21.65
CA ASP A 123 14.37 13.37 -20.36
C ASP A 123 15.51 13.07 -19.36
N LEU A 124 15.90 11.79 -19.24
CA LEU A 124 17.02 11.34 -18.42
C LEU A 124 18.36 11.99 -18.78
N LYS A 125 18.53 12.47 -20.02
CA LYS A 125 19.73 13.20 -20.48
C LYS A 125 19.63 14.71 -20.26
N SER A 126 18.44 15.29 -20.37
CA SER A 126 18.21 16.72 -20.09
C SER A 126 18.10 17.04 -18.60
N SER A 127 17.81 16.03 -17.77
CA SER A 127 17.52 16.16 -16.34
C SER A 127 18.58 15.38 -15.50
N PRO A 128 19.87 15.76 -15.53
CA PRO A 128 20.88 15.15 -14.68
C PRO A 128 20.60 15.45 -13.20
N ILE A 129 20.97 14.52 -12.31
CA ILE A 129 20.90 14.72 -10.85
C ILE A 129 21.73 15.95 -10.50
N THR A 130 21.10 16.95 -9.88
CA THR A 130 21.76 18.20 -9.52
C THR A 130 22.39 18.12 -8.12
N ALA A 131 23.34 19.01 -7.81
CA ALA A 131 23.90 19.13 -6.46
C ALA A 131 22.87 19.48 -5.36
N GLN A 132 21.65 19.89 -5.74
CA GLN A 132 20.54 20.08 -4.80
C GLN A 132 19.78 18.77 -4.53
N ASP A 133 19.71 17.89 -5.52
CA ASP A 133 19.17 16.54 -5.38
C ASP A 133 20.11 15.68 -4.54
N GLU A 134 21.43 15.78 -4.73
CA GLU A 134 22.44 15.12 -3.89
C GLU A 134 22.30 15.47 -2.40
N LYS A 135 22.07 16.75 -2.06
CA LYS A 135 21.80 17.17 -0.67
C LYS A 135 20.54 16.53 -0.11
N THR A 136 19.51 16.36 -0.95
CA THR A 136 18.25 15.72 -0.58
C THR A 136 18.43 14.21 -0.39
N LEU A 137 19.19 13.55 -1.27
CA LEU A 137 19.58 12.14 -1.16
C LEU A 137 20.42 11.90 0.10
N ASN A 138 21.40 12.76 0.40
CA ASN A 138 22.20 12.68 1.63
C ASN A 138 21.35 12.87 2.89
N LYS A 139 20.33 13.74 2.86
CA LYS A 139 19.36 13.88 3.96
C LYS A 139 18.49 12.63 4.13
N LEU A 140 18.15 11.93 3.04
CA LEU A 140 17.37 10.70 3.07
C LEU A 140 18.20 9.48 3.49
N SER A 141 19.50 9.44 3.17
CA SER A 141 20.41 8.37 3.60
C SER A 141 20.92 8.55 5.03
N SER A 142 21.05 9.79 5.51
CA SER A 142 21.37 10.12 6.91
C SER A 142 20.15 10.15 7.83
N ALA A 143 18.92 10.21 7.30
CA ALA A 143 17.73 9.95 8.09
C ALA A 143 17.77 8.51 8.64
N PRO A 144 17.50 8.29 9.93
CA PRO A 144 17.53 6.95 10.50
C PRO A 144 16.56 6.04 9.75
N ARG A 145 17.07 4.92 9.21
CA ARG A 145 16.29 3.90 8.49
C ARG A 145 15.21 3.30 9.41
N PHE A 146 14.04 3.94 9.40
CA PHE A 146 12.78 3.55 10.03
C PHE A 146 12.81 3.36 11.57
N PRO A 147 12.34 4.35 12.35
CA PRO A 147 12.26 4.27 13.82
C PRO A 147 11.35 3.17 14.39
N TRP A 148 10.48 2.53 13.60
CA TRP A 148 9.53 1.53 14.10
C TRP A 148 10.15 0.15 14.38
N ALA A 149 11.44 -0.05 14.07
CA ALA A 149 12.16 -1.30 14.35
C ALA A 149 12.47 -1.52 15.85
N ILE A 150 12.30 -0.51 16.72
CA ILE A 150 12.56 -0.62 18.16
C ILE A 150 11.27 -0.53 18.97
N ARG A 151 10.60 -1.69 19.12
CA ARG A 151 9.95 -2.12 20.38
C ARG A 151 9.62 -3.62 20.34
N ARG A 152 10.66 -4.44 20.17
CA ARG A 152 10.59 -5.87 20.50
C ARG A 152 11.16 -6.04 21.91
N ASN A 153 10.29 -6.11 22.92
CA ASN A 153 10.72 -6.40 24.28
C ASN A 153 11.38 -7.79 24.33
N LYS A 154 12.67 -7.76 24.69
CA LYS A 154 13.50 -8.86 25.16
C LYS A 154 14.45 -8.09 26.11
N GLU A 155 14.47 -8.34 27.41
CA GLU A 155 14.67 -9.65 28.03
C GLU A 155 14.04 -9.77 29.43
N GLU A 156 13.47 -10.94 29.72
CA GLU A 156 13.76 -11.68 30.95
C GLU A 156 15.27 -12.05 30.91
N GLY A 157 16.12 -11.86 31.92
CA GLY A 157 15.93 -11.45 33.32
C GLY A 157 16.51 -12.51 34.29
N TYR A 158 17.47 -12.13 35.13
CA TYR A 158 18.01 -12.87 36.32
C TYR A 158 19.03 -11.91 37.02
N VAL A 159 19.29 -11.84 38.33
CA VAL A 159 19.12 -12.68 39.55
C VAL A 159 18.82 -11.72 40.75
N HIS A 160 18.52 -12.06 42.01
CA HIS A 160 18.24 -13.29 42.77
C HIS A 160 17.39 -12.98 44.02
N GLY A 161 16.52 -13.90 44.47
CA GLY A 161 15.91 -13.91 45.83
C GLY A 161 14.80 -12.86 46.09
N THR A 162 13.68 -13.15 46.76
CA THR A 162 13.29 -14.34 47.53
C THR A 162 11.83 -14.74 47.32
N GLU A 163 11.62 -16.04 47.15
CA GLU A 163 10.49 -16.85 47.64
C GLU A 163 9.10 -16.20 47.85
N ARG A 164 8.14 -16.55 46.98
CA ARG A 164 7.00 -17.42 47.38
C ARG A 164 6.27 -18.07 46.19
N ARG A 165 6.03 -19.37 46.33
CA ARG A 165 5.40 -20.26 45.33
C ARG A 165 3.94 -19.90 45.03
N SER A 166 3.53 -20.06 43.78
CA SER A 166 2.20 -20.58 43.39
C SER A 166 2.26 -21.23 41.99
N ARG A 167 2.45 -22.56 41.92
CA ARG A 167 2.22 -23.31 40.67
C ARG A 167 0.73 -23.55 40.51
N ILE A 168 0.18 -23.29 39.33
CA ILE A 168 -1.13 -23.84 38.92
C ILE A 168 -0.87 -24.82 37.76
N HIS A 169 -0.97 -26.12 38.05
CA HIS A 169 -1.05 -27.13 37.01
C HIS A 169 -2.46 -27.12 36.41
N ARG A 170 -2.57 -27.15 35.08
CA ARG A 170 -3.83 -27.46 34.38
C ARG A 170 -3.67 -28.81 33.70
N GLN A 171 -4.23 -29.84 34.32
CA GLN A 171 -4.22 -31.20 33.82
C GLN A 171 -5.48 -31.43 32.98
N VAL A 172 -5.32 -31.84 31.72
CA VAL A 172 -6.44 -32.26 30.88
C VAL A 172 -6.79 -33.70 31.25
N ARG A 173 -8.06 -33.96 31.60
CA ARG A 173 -8.62 -35.31 31.63
C ARG A 173 -9.57 -35.46 30.44
N LEU A 174 -9.37 -36.51 29.67
CA LEU A 174 -10.36 -37.06 28.76
C LEU A 174 -11.32 -37.94 29.56
N ASP A 175 -12.57 -38.00 29.14
CA ASP A 175 -13.50 -39.03 29.63
C ASP A 175 -13.28 -40.36 28.88
N SER A 176 -13.99 -41.41 29.31
CA SER A 176 -13.91 -42.75 28.71
C SER A 176 -14.51 -42.86 27.30
N ARG A 177 -14.90 -41.74 26.66
CA ARG A 177 -15.39 -41.69 25.28
C ARG A 177 -14.68 -40.63 24.41
N GLY A 178 -13.65 -39.96 24.95
CA GLY A 178 -12.72 -39.13 24.19
C GLY A 178 -13.20 -37.72 23.83
N GLN A 179 -14.21 -37.15 24.51
CA GLN A 179 -14.63 -35.76 24.27
C GLN A 179 -14.11 -34.78 25.34
N ALA A 180 -13.80 -33.55 24.91
CA ALA A 180 -13.23 -32.50 25.75
C ALA A 180 -14.27 -31.44 26.16
N SER A 181 -14.94 -31.66 27.29
CA SER A 181 -15.91 -30.72 27.85
C SER A 181 -15.25 -29.50 28.51
N HIS A 182 -15.56 -28.30 28.04
CA HIS A 182 -15.10 -27.05 28.63
C HIS A 182 -16.04 -26.58 29.76
N VAL A 183 -15.53 -26.51 31.00
CA VAL A 183 -16.19 -25.84 32.12
C VAL A 183 -15.43 -24.56 32.45
N ILE A 184 -16.05 -23.40 32.20
CA ILE A 184 -15.49 -22.09 32.57
C ILE A 184 -15.90 -21.78 34.01
N ARG A 185 -14.97 -21.86 34.95
CA ARG A 185 -15.12 -21.23 36.27
C ARG A 185 -14.52 -19.83 36.23
N GLY A 186 -15.40 -18.82 36.23
CA GLY A 186 -15.02 -17.43 36.44
C GLY A 186 -14.87 -17.11 37.93
N ILE A 187 -13.90 -16.27 38.26
CA ILE A 187 -13.84 -15.56 39.55
C ILE A 187 -14.13 -14.10 39.22
N ARG A 188 -15.13 -13.51 39.88
CA ARG A 188 -15.40 -12.07 39.82
C ARG A 188 -14.95 -11.46 41.15
N THR A 189 -14.16 -10.40 41.06
CA THR A 189 -13.74 -9.59 42.21
C THR A 189 -14.64 -8.37 42.32
N ASP A 190 -15.15 -8.11 43.51
CA ASP A 190 -15.93 -6.90 43.80
C ASP A 190 -15.01 -5.66 43.91
N PRO A 191 -15.53 -4.41 43.93
CA PRO A 191 -14.74 -3.19 44.02
C PRO A 191 -13.78 -3.10 45.22
N ALA A 192 -14.01 -3.90 46.28
CA ALA A 192 -13.14 -4.01 47.45
C ALA A 192 -12.10 -5.16 47.37
N GLY A 193 -11.89 -5.76 46.19
CA GLY A 193 -10.76 -6.67 45.91
C GLY A 193 -10.84 -8.09 46.47
N ARG A 194 -11.96 -8.53 47.06
CA ARG A 194 -12.14 -9.94 47.46
C ARG A 194 -12.74 -10.79 46.35
N ALA A 195 -12.12 -11.94 46.11
CA ALA A 195 -12.59 -12.97 45.20
C ALA A 195 -13.59 -13.93 45.88
N ARG A 196 -14.72 -14.22 45.23
CA ARG A 196 -15.55 -15.40 45.51
C ARG A 196 -15.75 -16.19 44.21
N GLY A 197 -15.73 -17.51 44.30
CA GLY A 197 -16.02 -18.38 43.16
C GLY A 197 -17.52 -18.45 42.90
N VAL A 198 -17.94 -18.28 41.64
CA VAL A 198 -19.33 -18.46 41.21
C VAL A 198 -19.38 -19.53 40.11
N THR A 199 -20.26 -20.50 40.28
CA THR A 199 -20.56 -21.50 39.23
C THR A 199 -21.67 -20.95 38.35
N LEU A 200 -21.41 -20.75 37.06
CA LEU A 200 -22.43 -20.41 36.07
C LEU A 200 -22.75 -21.65 35.24
N HIS A 201 -24.03 -21.98 35.13
CA HIS A 201 -24.53 -22.93 34.14
C HIS A 201 -25.00 -22.18 32.90
N ALA A 202 -24.69 -22.71 31.71
CA ALA A 202 -25.24 -22.20 30.47
C ALA A 202 -26.74 -22.59 30.35
N PRO A 203 -27.58 -21.76 29.71
CA PRO A 203 -28.94 -22.17 29.34
C PRO A 203 -28.91 -23.30 28.30
N LYS A 204 -30.03 -24.04 28.21
CA LYS A 204 -30.26 -25.09 27.20
C LYS A 204 -30.44 -24.50 25.81
#